data_AF-A0A371LBJ0-F1
#
_entry.id   AF-A0A371LBJ0-F1
#
_cell.length_a   1.000
_cell.length_b   1.000
_cell.length_c   1.000
_cell.angle_alpha   90.00
_cell.angle_beta   90.00
_cell.angle_gamma   90.00
#
_symmetry.space_group_name_H-M   'P 1'
#
loop_
_entity.id
_entity.type
_entity.pdbx_description
1 polymer ?
#
loop_
_entity_poly.entity_id
_entity_poly.type
_entity_poly.pdbx_seq_one_letter_code
_entity_poly.pdbx_strand_id
1 'polypeptide(L)'
;MDALTLQTAAGAPVTAVAGTFALFALFLSLTAHIAARNVLGDVELKKAFAVGPVPAAIAVVFTTFGWNSFVALALAIGLDFGFVKYLYGRSNRLSAYVVTIHFVVSVLLGLVLFGLTVILTSAPI
;
A
#
# COMPACT_ATOMS: atom_id res chain seq x y z
N MET A 1 -25.12 14.14 -10.04
CA MET A 1 -23.92 13.32 -9.78
C MET A 1 -23.66 13.43 -8.30
N ASP A 2 -24.12 12.46 -7.52
CA ASP A 2 -23.82 12.43 -6.09
C ASP A 2 -22.31 12.38 -5.95
N ALA A 3 -21.75 13.38 -5.27
CA ALA A 3 -20.34 13.38 -4.95
C ALA A 3 -20.08 12.09 -4.16
N LEU A 4 -19.32 11.15 -4.74
CA LEU A 4 -18.68 10.11 -3.96
C LEU A 4 -17.88 10.85 -2.89
N THR A 5 -18.42 10.90 -1.67
CA THR A 5 -17.70 11.38 -0.52
C THR A 5 -16.49 10.47 -0.41
N LEU A 6 -15.31 11.03 -0.69
CA LEU A 6 -14.06 10.31 -0.56
C LEU A 6 -14.05 9.73 0.87
N GLN A 7 -13.69 8.45 1.03
CA GLN A 7 -13.73 7.77 2.34
C GLN A 7 -12.86 8.46 3.40
N THR A 8 -12.03 9.42 2.98
CA THR A 8 -11.14 10.27 3.75
C THR A 8 -11.58 11.74 3.82
N ALA A 9 -12.79 12.09 3.39
CA ALA A 9 -13.31 13.45 3.44
C ALA A 9 -13.68 13.88 4.87
N ALA A 10 -13.66 15.19 5.14
CA ALA A 10 -14.09 15.75 6.42
C ALA A 10 -15.54 15.35 6.73
N GLY A 11 -15.77 14.72 7.88
CA GLY A 11 -17.08 14.20 8.30
C GLY A 11 -17.34 12.73 7.98
N ALA A 12 -16.40 12.01 7.34
CA ALA A 12 -16.53 10.57 7.13
C ALA A 12 -16.59 9.82 8.47
N PRO A 13 -17.44 8.78 8.61
CA PRO A 13 -17.51 7.99 9.82
C PRO A 13 -16.18 7.28 10.07
N VAL A 14 -15.75 7.22 11.34
CA VAL A 14 -14.47 6.62 11.76
C VAL A 14 -14.30 5.20 11.21
N THR A 15 -15.39 4.44 11.13
CA THR A 15 -15.41 3.07 10.57
C THR A 15 -15.04 3.02 9.08
N ALA A 16 -15.41 4.03 8.29
CA ALA A 16 -15.04 4.10 6.87
C ALA A 16 -13.56 4.41 6.68
N VAL A 17 -13.02 5.34 7.48
CA VAL A 17 -11.58 5.67 7.48
C VAL A 17 -10.77 4.45 7.94
N ALA A 18 -11.18 3.82 9.05
CA ALA A 18 -10.52 2.63 9.58
C ALA A 18 -10.57 1.45 8.60
N GLY A 19 -11.72 1.23 7.93
CA GLY A 19 -11.87 0.20 6.91
C GLY A 19 -10.96 0.42 5.71
N THR A 20 -10.90 1.66 5.21
CA THR A 20 -10.00 2.04 4.10
C THR A 20 -8.55 1.82 4.47
N PHE A 21 -8.14 2.31 5.64
CA PHE A 21 -6.79 2.08 6.16
C PHE A 21 -6.47 0.59 6.31
N ALA A 22 -7.35 -0.19 6.94
CA ALA A 22 -7.12 -1.61 7.21
C ALA A 22 -7.01 -2.42 5.92
N LEU A 23 -7.90 -2.20 4.95
CA LEU A 23 -7.85 -2.86 3.64
C LEU A 23 -6.59 -2.48 2.88
N PHE A 24 -6.21 -1.20 2.91
CA PHE A 24 -5.00 -0.76 2.22
C PHE A 24 -3.72 -1.28 2.88
N ALA A 25 -3.67 -1.29 4.21
CA ALA A 25 -2.58 -1.90 4.98
C ALA A 25 -2.46 -3.40 4.70
N LEU A 26 -3.58 -4.12 4.59
CA LEU A 26 -3.61 -5.53 4.21
C LEU A 26 -3.09 -5.74 2.79
N PHE A 27 -3.57 -4.95 1.84
CA PHE A 27 -3.13 -4.97 0.45
C PHE A 27 -1.61 -4.78 0.36
N LEU A 28 -1.08 -3.73 1.00
CA LEU A 28 0.36 -3.44 1.00
C LEU A 28 1.16 -4.50 1.77
N SER A 29 0.61 -5.08 2.85
CA SER A 29 1.27 -6.19 3.57
C SER A 29 1.41 -7.44 2.71
N LEU A 30 0.36 -7.76 1.95
CA LEU A 30 0.36 -8.89 1.02
C LEU A 30 1.41 -8.68 -0.08
N THR A 31 1.46 -7.49 -0.68
CA THR A 31 2.42 -7.20 -1.75
C THR A 31 3.86 -7.11 -1.21
N ALA A 32 4.07 -6.61 0.00
CA ALA A 32 5.37 -6.64 0.68
C ALA A 32 5.86 -8.08 0.90
N HIS A 33 4.96 -8.99 1.29
CA HIS A 33 5.30 -10.40 1.48
C HIS A 33 5.70 -11.08 0.17
N ILE A 34 4.96 -10.81 -0.91
CA ILE A 34 5.26 -11.32 -2.25
C ILE A 34 6.63 -10.81 -2.71
N ALA A 35 6.89 -9.51 -2.55
CA ALA A 35 8.16 -8.90 -2.92
C ALA A 35 9.34 -9.45 -2.12
N ALA A 36 9.18 -9.56 -0.79
CA ALA A 36 10.21 -10.12 0.08
C ALA A 36 10.49 -11.59 -0.26
N ARG A 37 9.46 -12.40 -0.55
CA ARG A 37 9.66 -13.78 -1.00
C ARG A 37 10.37 -13.88 -2.34
N ASN A 38 10.02 -13.00 -3.28
CA ASN A 38 10.62 -12.98 -4.61
C ASN A 38 12.12 -12.70 -4.57
N VAL A 39 12.57 -11.80 -3.68
CA VAL A 39 13.99 -11.39 -3.61
C VAL A 39 14.78 -12.22 -2.61
N LEU A 40 14.20 -12.54 -1.46
CA LEU A 40 14.92 -13.12 -0.32
C LEU A 40 14.66 -14.62 -0.12
N GLY A 41 13.72 -15.20 -0.87
CA GLY A 41 13.30 -16.60 -0.70
C GLY A 41 12.36 -16.77 0.49
N ASP A 42 12.67 -17.68 1.40
CA ASP A 42 11.80 -17.93 2.55
C ASP A 42 11.88 -16.79 3.57
N VAL A 43 10.74 -16.12 3.76
CA VAL A 43 10.59 -15.02 4.71
C VAL A 43 9.38 -15.22 5.61
N GLU A 44 9.52 -14.76 6.84
CA GLU A 44 8.47 -14.76 7.84
C GLU A 44 7.34 -13.79 7.46
N LEU A 45 6.11 -14.30 7.44
CA LEU A 45 4.91 -13.51 7.15
C LEU A 45 4.71 -12.33 8.11
N LYS A 46 5.05 -12.54 9.40
CA LYS A 46 4.91 -11.52 10.47
C LYS A 46 5.69 -10.24 10.15
N LYS A 47 6.87 -10.38 9.54
CA LYS A 47 7.70 -9.23 9.17
C LYS A 47 7.06 -8.43 8.05
N ALA A 48 6.53 -9.10 7.03
CA ALA A 48 5.85 -8.42 5.92
C ALA A 48 4.59 -7.68 6.35
N PHE A 49 3.83 -8.25 7.29
CA PHE A 49 2.64 -7.60 7.87
C PHE A 49 2.95 -6.33 8.69
N ALA A 50 4.19 -6.16 9.17
CA ALA A 50 4.60 -4.91 9.81
C ALA A 50 4.96 -3.81 8.80
N VAL A 51 5.22 -4.17 7.53
CA VAL A 51 5.63 -3.23 6.49
C VAL A 51 4.43 -2.46 5.93
N GLY A 52 3.37 -3.15 5.51
CA GLY A 52 2.23 -2.55 4.81
C GLY A 52 1.47 -1.41 5.52
N PRO A 53 1.26 -1.45 6.86
CA PRO A 53 0.55 -0.38 7.57
C PRO A 53 1.19 1.00 7.48
N VAL A 54 2.52 1.08 7.35
CA VAL A 54 3.27 2.35 7.33
C VAL A 54 2.98 3.18 6.07
N PRO A 55 3.21 2.67 4.84
CA PRO A 55 2.85 3.38 3.62
C PRO A 55 1.33 3.60 3.51
N ALA A 56 0.50 2.70 4.06
CA ALA A 56 -0.94 2.90 4.10
C ALA A 56 -1.34 4.13 4.94
N ALA A 57 -0.74 4.29 6.13
CA ALA A 57 -0.99 5.44 6.99
C ALA A 57 -0.59 6.76 6.30
N ILE A 58 0.57 6.79 5.64
CA ILE A 58 1.03 7.97 4.89
C ILE A 58 0.02 8.33 3.81
N ALA A 59 -0.40 7.37 2.99
CA ALA A 59 -1.34 7.63 1.90
C ALA A 59 -2.68 8.14 2.43
N VAL A 60 -3.24 7.51 3.47
CA VAL A 60 -4.51 7.93 4.07
C VAL A 60 -4.40 9.34 4.63
N VAL A 61 -3.36 9.66 5.41
CA VAL A 61 -3.16 11.00 5.99
C VAL A 61 -3.02 12.05 4.90
N PHE A 62 -2.12 11.85 3.94
CA PHE A 62 -1.88 12.84 2.89
C PHE A 62 -3.11 13.07 2.01
N THR A 63 -3.84 11.99 1.68
CA THR A 63 -5.10 12.09 0.92
C THR A 63 -6.17 12.82 1.73
N THR A 64 -6.28 12.55 3.04
CA THR A 64 -7.26 13.19 3.94
C THR A 64 -7.06 14.70 3.99
N PHE A 65 -5.81 15.16 4.09
CA PHE A 65 -5.50 16.58 4.21
C PHE A 65 -5.22 17.27 2.87
N GLY A 66 -5.35 16.57 1.73
CA GLY A 66 -5.06 17.12 0.41
C GLY A 66 -3.61 17.60 0.25
N TRP A 67 -2.67 16.96 0.94
CA TRP A 67 -1.25 17.30 0.88
C TRP A 67 -0.60 16.77 -0.39
N ASN A 68 0.62 17.26 -0.69
CA ASN A 68 1.35 16.91 -1.91
C ASN A 68 1.63 15.40 -2.00
N SER A 69 1.10 14.75 -3.04
CA SER A 69 1.20 13.30 -3.24
C SER A 69 2.63 12.82 -3.57
N PHE A 70 3.47 13.66 -4.17
CA PHE A 70 4.88 13.31 -4.42
C PHE A 70 5.67 13.25 -3.11
N VAL A 71 5.35 14.12 -2.15
CA VAL A 71 5.93 14.06 -0.80
C VAL A 71 5.46 12.80 -0.08
N ALA A 72 4.17 12.46 -0.18
CA ALA A 72 3.62 11.21 0.36
C ALA A 72 4.36 9.98 -0.19
N LEU A 73 4.57 9.93 -1.51
CA LEU A 73 5.27 8.84 -2.18
C LEU A 73 6.72 8.73 -1.72
N ALA A 74 7.45 9.85 -1.65
CA ALA A 74 8.83 9.86 -1.18
C ALA A 74 8.96 9.36 0.25
N LEU A 75 8.06 9.79 1.15
CA LEU A 75 8.00 9.31 2.53
C LEU A 75 7.64 7.83 2.61
N ALA A 76 6.67 7.37 1.83
CA ALA A 76 6.25 5.98 1.80
C ALA A 76 7.41 5.07 1.36
N ILE A 77 8.10 5.40 0.27
CA ILE A 77 9.27 4.64 -0.22
C ILE A 77 10.42 4.68 0.80
N GLY A 78 10.70 5.83 1.39
CA GLY A 78 11.77 5.99 2.36
C GLY A 78 11.53 5.18 3.64
N LEU A 79 10.33 5.24 4.20
CA LEU A 79 9.98 4.46 5.39
C LEU A 79 9.87 2.97 5.09
N ASP A 80 9.33 2.58 3.93
CA ASP A 80 9.27 1.19 3.48
C ASP A 80 10.70 0.60 3.39
N PHE A 81 11.63 1.34 2.79
CA PHE A 81 13.05 0.97 2.77
C PHE A 81 13.64 0.82 4.16
N GLY A 82 13.39 1.76 5.06
CA GLY A 82 13.84 1.68 6.45
C GLY A 82 13.32 0.43 7.15
N PHE A 83 12.02 0.14 7.01
CA PHE A 83 11.35 -1.02 7.60
C PHE A 83 11.89 -2.34 7.04
N VAL A 84 11.97 -2.46 5.72
CA VAL A 84 12.50 -3.66 5.05
C VAL A 84 13.95 -3.91 5.48
N LYS A 85 14.79 -2.86 5.50
CA LYS A 85 16.18 -2.96 5.94
C LYS A 85 16.28 -3.43 7.39
N TYR A 86 15.48 -2.83 8.28
CA TYR A 86 15.48 -3.15 9.71
C TYR A 86 14.96 -4.57 9.99
N LEU A 87 13.81 -4.96 9.43
CA LEU A 87 13.14 -6.24 9.71
C LEU A 87 13.88 -7.45 9.12
N TYR A 88 14.47 -7.28 7.94
CA TYR A 88 15.16 -8.36 7.22
C TYR A 88 16.68 -8.35 7.39
N GLY A 89 17.26 -7.30 7.98
CA GLY A 89 18.70 -7.22 8.27
C GLY A 89 19.59 -7.33 7.03
N ARG A 90 19.13 -6.80 5.88
CA ARG A 90 19.83 -6.96 4.58
C ARG A 90 20.63 -5.72 4.18
N SER A 91 21.48 -5.91 3.17
CA SER A 91 22.26 -4.84 2.56
C SER A 91 21.35 -3.82 1.86
N ASN A 92 21.83 -2.58 1.70
CA ASN A 92 21.05 -1.51 1.05
C ASN A 92 20.54 -1.93 -0.33
N ARG A 93 21.36 -2.66 -1.10
CA ARG A 93 21.01 -3.11 -2.44
C ARG A 93 19.84 -4.09 -2.42
N LEU A 94 19.84 -5.08 -1.52
CA LEU A 94 18.75 -6.05 -1.42
C LEU A 94 17.47 -5.41 -0.89
N SER A 95 17.57 -4.54 0.12
CA SER A 95 16.41 -3.80 0.63
C SER A 95 15.79 -2.90 -0.44
N ALA A 96 16.62 -2.23 -1.24
CA ALA A 96 16.14 -1.41 -2.36
C ALA A 96 15.40 -2.27 -3.39
N TYR A 97 15.94 -3.44 -3.76
CA TYR A 97 15.25 -4.35 -4.68
C TYR A 97 13.90 -4.82 -4.15
N VAL A 98 13.80 -5.17 -2.86
CA VAL A 98 12.52 -5.55 -2.24
C VAL A 98 11.51 -4.41 -2.33
N VAL A 99 11.89 -3.18 -1.98
CA VAL A 99 10.98 -2.01 -2.04
C VAL A 99 10.55 -1.70 -3.46
N THR A 100 11.48 -1.75 -4.43
CA THR A 100 11.13 -1.56 -5.85
C THR A 100 10.12 -2.59 -6.32
N ILE A 101 10.35 -3.87 -6.00
CA ILE A 101 9.42 -4.95 -6.37
C ILE A 101 8.10 -4.79 -5.63
N HIS A 102 8.12 -4.40 -4.36
CA HIS A 102 6.91 -4.12 -3.58
C HIS A 102 6.07 -3.06 -4.28
N PHE A 103 6.67 -1.91 -4.61
CA PHE A 103 6.01 -0.84 -5.35
C PHE A 103 5.41 -1.33 -6.68
N VAL A 104 6.20 -2.04 -7.50
CA VAL A 104 5.75 -2.54 -8.81
C VAL A 104 4.59 -3.52 -8.65
N VAL A 105 4.71 -4.51 -7.75
CA VAL A 105 3.67 -5.51 -7.50
C VAL A 105 2.40 -4.85 -6.97
N SER A 106 2.51 -3.85 -6.08
CA SER A 106 1.36 -3.06 -5.62
C SER A 106 0.68 -2.31 -6.76
N VAL A 107 1.42 -1.67 -7.65
CA VAL A 107 0.85 -0.98 -8.83
C VAL A 107 0.16 -1.97 -9.76
N LEU A 108 0.80 -3.09 -10.08
CA LEU A 108 0.25 -4.11 -10.97
C LEU A 108 -1.03 -4.75 -10.40
N LEU A 109 -0.99 -5.17 -9.13
CA LEU A 109 -2.17 -5.75 -8.49
C LEU A 109 -3.30 -4.73 -8.34
N GLY A 110 -2.97 -3.49 -8.00
CA GLY A 110 -3.94 -2.39 -7.93
C GLY A 110 -4.62 -2.15 -9.28
N LEU A 111 -3.85 -2.13 -10.37
CA LEU A 111 -4.36 -1.99 -11.73
C LEU A 111 -5.29 -3.16 -12.12
N VAL A 112 -4.90 -4.39 -11.80
CA VAL A 112 -5.72 -5.59 -12.08
C VAL A 112 -7.04 -5.54 -11.31
N LEU A 113 -6.99 -5.23 -10.01
CA LEU A 113 -8.20 -5.13 -9.19
C LEU A 113 -9.12 -4.01 -9.67
N PHE A 114 -8.56 -2.83 -9.96
CA PHE A 114 -9.33 -1.70 -10.50
C PHE A 114 -9.97 -2.06 -11.85
N GLY A 115 -9.19 -2.62 -12.78
CA GLY A 115 -9.70 -3.04 -14.08
C GLY A 115 -10.81 -4.08 -13.97
N LEU A 116 -10.65 -5.05 -13.06
CA LEU A 116 -11.69 -6.04 -12.76
C LEU A 116 -12.96 -5.37 -12.21
N THR A 117 -12.83 -4.42 -11.27
CA THR A 117 -13.99 -3.67 -10.75
C THR A 117 -14.70 -2.90 -11.86
N VAL A 118 -13.96 -2.23 -12.76
CA VAL A 118 -14.54 -1.52 -13.90
C VAL A 118 -15.33 -2.50 -14.78
N ILE A 119 -14.72 -3.62 -15.17
CA ILE A 119 -15.38 -4.63 -16.03
C ILE A 119 -16.66 -5.17 -15.38
N LEU A 120 -16.61 -5.54 -14.09
CA LEU A 120 -17.75 -6.10 -13.37
C LEU A 120 -18.89 -5.09 -13.19
N THR A 121 -18.57 -3.81 -13.02
CA THR A 121 -19.57 -2.74 -12.81
C THR A 121 -20.10 -2.16 -14.13
N SER A 122 -19.35 -2.29 -15.22
CA SER A 122 -19.78 -1.87 -16.57
C SER A 122 -20.41 -2.99 -17.38
N ALA A 123 -20.48 -4.22 -16.85
CA ALA A 123 -21.09 -5.34 -17.55
C ALA A 123 -22.57 -5.05 -17.82
N PRO A 124 -23.07 -5.24 -19.06
CA PRO A 124 -24.49 -5.12 -19.32
C PRO A 124 -25.23 -6.18 -18.51
N ILE A 125 -26.22 -5.73 -17.74
CA ILE A 125 -27.19 -6.59 -17.06
C ILE A 125 -28.21 -7.18 -18.03
#